data_AF-A0A5C6E195-F1
#
_entry.id   AF-A0A5C6E195-F1
#
_cell.length_a   1.000
_cell.length_b   1.000
_cell.length_c   1.000
_cell.angle_alpha   90.00
_cell.angle_beta   90.00
_cell.angle_gamma   90.00
#
_symmetry.space_group_name_H-M   'P 1'
#
loop_
_entity.id
_entity.type
_entity.pdbx_description
1 polymer ?
#
loop_
_entity_poly.entity_id
_entity_poly.type
_entity_poly.pdbx_seq_one_letter_code
_entity_poly.pdbx_strand_id
1 'polypeptide(L)'
;MDSLVCCVALFIDQPLSSRQSDSGLIVLLPILLFIACFAFSLGPLTWIVISEIFPNRVRGRAMSVGTFAVWGGCLLVAQTFPWLLEKAGPAFTFWLYAVLVFPAIPLTIWLLPETKGRTLEDIENGWRKHA
;
A
#
# COMPACT_ATOMS: atom_id res chain seq x y z
N MET A 1 -6.34 -9.40 5.25
CA MET A 1 -7.56 -9.50 6.09
C MET A 1 -7.28 -9.10 7.54
N ASP A 2 -6.03 -9.18 7.98
CA ASP A 2 -5.59 -8.91 9.36
C ASP A 2 -5.58 -7.41 9.74
N SER A 3 -5.52 -6.50 8.76
CA SER A 3 -5.54 -5.05 8.99
C SER A 3 -6.93 -4.47 9.29
N LEU A 4 -8.01 -5.13 8.84
CA LEU A 4 -9.39 -4.69 9.12
C LEU A 4 -9.76 -4.87 10.60
N VAL A 5 -9.20 -5.89 11.26
CA VAL A 5 -9.41 -6.17 12.69
C VAL A 5 -8.78 -5.07 13.56
N CYS A 6 -7.63 -4.54 13.15
CA CYS A 6 -6.99 -3.41 13.86
C CYS A 6 -7.74 -2.08 13.66
N CYS A 7 -8.34 -1.84 12.49
CA CYS A 7 -9.15 -0.64 12.26
C CYS A 7 -10.42 -0.61 13.13
N VAL A 8 -11.04 -1.78 13.38
CA VAL A 8 -12.22 -1.88 14.27
C VAL A 8 -11.84 -1.69 15.74
N ALA A 9 -10.66 -2.18 16.17
CA ALA A 9 -10.16 -1.95 17.52
C ALA A 9 -9.91 -0.45 17.82
N LEU A 10 -9.47 0.33 16.82
CA LEU A 10 -9.21 1.77 16.96
C LEU A 10 -10.48 2.64 17.03
N PHE A 11 -11.61 2.18 16.50
CA PHE A 11 -12.90 2.89 16.62
C PHE A 11 -13.51 2.80 18.03
N ILE A 12 -13.13 1.78 18.82
CA ILE A 12 -13.68 1.53 20.16
C ILE A 12 -13.00 2.42 21.23
N ASP A 13 -11.79 2.93 21.00
CA ASP A 13 -11.05 3.78 21.95
C ASP A 13 -11.46 5.28 21.94
N GLN A 14 -12.38 5.68 21.05
CA GLN A 14 -12.79 7.08 20.90
C GLN A 14 -13.56 7.73 22.08
N PRO A 15 -14.20 7.04 23.06
CA PRO A 15 -14.97 7.75 24.08
C PRO A 15 -14.19 8.13 25.36
N LEU A 16 -12.89 7.82 25.51
CA LEU A 16 -12.19 7.97 26.82
C LEU A 16 -11.00 8.95 26.90
N SER A 17 -10.85 9.94 25.99
CA SER A 17 -9.78 10.95 26.14
C SER A 17 -10.30 12.38 25.99
N SER A 18 -11.32 12.70 26.78
CA SER A 18 -11.96 14.01 26.89
C SER A 18 -11.18 15.05 27.70
N ARG A 19 -9.83 15.02 27.72
CA ARG A 19 -9.03 16.04 28.43
C ARG A 19 -7.91 16.68 27.59
N GLN A 20 -8.30 17.81 27.01
CA GLN A 20 -7.51 18.98 26.59
C GLN A 20 -6.14 19.12 27.30
N SER A 21 -5.01 18.86 26.60
CA SER A 21 -3.74 19.62 26.73
C SER A 21 -2.59 19.18 25.81
N ASP A 22 -2.55 17.96 25.27
CA ASP A 22 -1.43 17.49 24.43
C ASP A 22 -1.81 17.24 22.96
N SER A 23 -2.27 18.30 22.26
CA SER A 23 -2.77 18.21 20.88
C SER A 23 -1.77 17.62 19.87
N GLY A 24 -0.46 17.68 20.15
CA GLY A 24 0.57 17.07 19.31
C GLY A 24 0.67 15.55 19.47
N LEU A 25 0.59 15.03 20.69
CA LEU A 25 0.71 13.59 20.97
C LEU A 25 -0.51 12.82 20.46
N ILE A 26 -1.70 13.42 20.54
CA ILE A 26 -2.96 12.82 20.09
C ILE A 26 -2.97 12.57 18.57
N VAL A 27 -2.29 13.41 17.78
CA VAL A 27 -2.16 13.24 16.32
C VAL A 27 -0.91 12.42 15.97
N LEU A 28 0.19 12.58 16.72
CA LEU A 28 1.44 11.88 16.48
C LEU A 28 1.31 10.36 16.68
N LEU A 29 0.67 9.92 17.76
CA LEU A 29 0.56 8.51 18.13
C LEU A 29 -0.19 7.67 17.07
N PRO A 30 -1.36 8.07 16.56
CA PRO A 30 -2.02 7.34 15.48
C PRO A 30 -1.24 7.37 14.15
N ILE A 31 -0.52 8.46 13.83
CA ILE A 31 0.34 8.52 12.64
C ILE A 31 1.51 7.54 12.77
N LEU A 32 2.21 7.53 13.91
CA LEU A 32 3.32 6.59 14.15
C LEU A 32 2.84 5.14 14.14
N LEU A 33 1.69 4.86 14.73
CA LEU A 33 1.09 3.53 14.73
C LEU A 33 0.71 3.11 13.30
N PHE A 34 0.12 4.01 12.51
CA PHE A 34 -0.18 3.78 11.09
C PHE A 34 1.10 3.45 10.30
N ILE A 35 2.18 4.23 10.49
CA ILE A 35 3.47 3.98 9.84
C ILE A 35 4.04 2.64 10.26
N ALA A 36 3.99 2.28 11.55
CA ALA A 36 4.47 1.00 12.05
C ALA A 36 3.69 -0.18 11.44
N CYS A 37 2.35 -0.11 11.43
CA CYS A 37 1.51 -1.12 10.79
C CYS A 37 1.77 -1.24 9.29
N PHE A 38 1.96 -0.11 8.60
CA PHE A 38 2.32 -0.10 7.18
C PHE A 38 3.68 -0.74 6.91
N ALA A 39 4.68 -0.44 7.76
CA ALA A 39 6.03 -0.98 7.67
C ALA A 39 6.10 -2.49 7.93
N PHE A 40 5.18 -3.06 8.71
CA PHE A 40 5.11 -4.51 8.92
C PHE A 40 4.27 -5.25 7.88
N SER A 41 3.28 -4.57 7.28
CA SER A 41 2.34 -5.21 6.37
C SER A 41 2.64 -4.86 4.91
N LEU A 42 2.08 -3.76 4.41
CA LEU A 42 2.04 -3.46 2.98
C LEU A 42 3.41 -3.13 2.39
N GLY A 43 4.31 -2.55 3.19
CA GLY A 43 5.67 -2.24 2.78
C GLY A 43 6.44 -3.49 2.34
N PRO A 44 6.83 -4.39 3.25
CA PRO A 44 7.63 -5.56 2.92
C PRO A 44 6.83 -6.61 2.12
N LEU A 45 5.53 -6.77 2.38
CA LEU A 45 4.73 -7.80 1.70
C LEU A 45 4.66 -7.58 0.20
N THR A 46 4.51 -6.33 -0.27
CA THR A 46 4.46 -6.04 -1.70
C THR A 46 5.74 -6.45 -2.42
N TRP A 47 6.91 -6.16 -1.83
CA TRP A 47 8.20 -6.57 -2.39
C TRP A 47 8.41 -8.09 -2.36
N ILE A 48 7.95 -8.76 -1.30
CA ILE A 48 8.02 -10.22 -1.17
C ILE A 48 7.18 -10.87 -2.26
N VAL A 49 5.92 -10.47 -2.40
CA VAL A 49 4.99 -11.06 -3.39
C VAL A 49 5.49 -10.85 -4.82
N ILE A 50 6.05 -9.68 -5.14
CA ILE A 50 6.71 -9.45 -6.44
C ILE A 50 7.86 -10.45 -6.64
N SER A 51 8.64 -10.76 -5.60
CA SER A 51 9.75 -11.71 -5.70
C SER A 51 9.32 -13.19 -5.81
N GLU A 52 8.08 -13.50 -5.43
CA GLU A 52 7.48 -14.86 -5.49
C GLU A 52 6.74 -15.11 -6.81
N ILE A 53 6.11 -14.08 -7.39
CA ILE A 53 5.31 -14.21 -8.61
C ILE A 53 6.18 -14.44 -9.85
N PHE A 54 7.34 -13.79 -9.92
CA PHE A 54 8.19 -13.83 -11.11
C PHE A 54 9.19 -15.00 -11.07
N PRO A 55 9.35 -15.76 -12.18
CA PRO A 55 10.29 -16.86 -12.22
C PRO A 55 11.73 -16.37 -12.07
N ASN A 56 12.57 -17.20 -11.44
CA ASN A 56 13.91 -16.82 -10.99
C ASN A 56 14.77 -16.21 -12.11
N ARG A 57 14.60 -16.69 -13.34
CA ARG A 57 15.36 -16.23 -14.53
C ARG A 57 15.10 -14.77 -14.92
N VAL A 58 13.88 -14.26 -14.69
CA VAL A 58 13.46 -12.90 -15.12
C VAL A 58 13.14 -11.97 -13.96
N ARG A 59 13.12 -12.49 -12.73
CA ARG A 59 12.81 -11.75 -11.50
C ARG A 59 13.56 -10.43 -11.37
N GLY A 60 14.87 -10.43 -11.63
CA GLY A 60 15.68 -9.21 -11.54
C GLY A 60 15.23 -8.11 -12.51
N ARG A 61 14.85 -8.46 -13.74
CA ARG A 61 14.36 -7.51 -14.75
C ARG A 61 12.94 -7.05 -14.44
N ALA A 62 12.09 -7.94 -13.96
CA ALA A 62 10.73 -7.59 -13.54
C ALA A 62 10.74 -6.62 -12.36
N MET A 63 11.60 -6.89 -11.36
CA MET A 63 11.76 -6.05 -10.18
C MET A 63 12.32 -4.66 -10.52
N SER A 64 13.25 -4.55 -11.48
CA SER A 64 13.77 -3.25 -11.92
C SER A 64 12.72 -2.40 -12.62
N VAL A 65 11.90 -2.99 -13.50
CA VAL A 65 10.80 -2.27 -14.17
C VAL A 65 9.73 -1.84 -13.16
N GLY A 66 9.35 -2.72 -12.24
CA GLY A 66 8.40 -2.39 -11.16
C GLY A 66 8.91 -1.26 -10.27
N THR A 67 10.19 -1.32 -9.88
CA THR A 67 10.84 -0.28 -9.07
C THR A 67 10.86 1.06 -9.82
N PHE A 68 11.21 1.06 -11.10
CA PHE A 68 11.18 2.26 -11.93
C PHE A 68 9.77 2.88 -12.02
N ALA A 69 8.73 2.05 -12.18
CA ALA A 69 7.34 2.52 -12.19
C ALA A 69 6.92 3.12 -10.85
N VAL A 70 7.30 2.50 -9.72
CA VAL A 70 7.03 3.01 -8.37
C VAL A 70 7.68 4.38 -8.17
N TRP A 71 9.00 4.49 -8.43
CA TRP A 71 9.71 5.74 -8.25
C TRP A 71 9.25 6.82 -9.24
N GLY A 72 8.90 6.45 -10.48
CA GLY A 72 8.30 7.34 -11.45
C GLY A 72 6.96 7.91 -10.95
N GLY A 73 6.09 7.05 -10.40
CA GLY A 73 4.85 7.46 -9.75
C GLY A 73 5.09 8.38 -8.56
N CYS A 74 6.06 8.04 -7.70
CA CYS A 74 6.46 8.89 -6.57
C CYS A 74 6.91 10.28 -7.03
N LEU A 75 7.72 10.37 -8.09
CA LEU A 75 8.18 11.64 -8.64
C LEU A 75 7.00 12.45 -9.20
N LEU A 76 6.11 11.81 -9.95
CA LEU A 76 4.92 12.47 -10.49
C LEU A 76 4.05 13.03 -9.37
N VAL A 77 3.74 12.24 -8.34
CA VAL A 77 2.94 12.69 -7.19
C VAL A 77 3.68 13.80 -6.44
N ALA A 78 4.97 13.65 -6.15
CA ALA A 78 5.74 14.67 -5.41
C ALA A 78 5.77 16.04 -6.11
N GLN A 79 5.75 16.06 -7.45
CA GLN A 79 5.70 17.31 -8.23
C GLN A 79 4.28 17.85 -8.41
N THR A 80 3.31 16.97 -8.68
CA THR A 80 1.92 17.38 -8.98
C THR A 80 1.12 17.73 -7.73
N PHE A 81 1.42 17.09 -6.59
CA PHE A 81 0.71 17.30 -5.34
C PHE A 81 0.79 18.75 -4.82
N PRO A 82 1.98 19.38 -4.66
CA PRO A 82 2.04 20.77 -4.19
C PRO A 82 1.37 21.76 -5.16
N TRP A 83 1.52 21.54 -6.46
CA TRP A 83 0.88 22.37 -7.49
C TRP A 83 -0.65 22.28 -7.42
N LEU A 84 -1.19 21.07 -7.27
CA LEU A 84 -2.63 20.86 -7.17
C LEU A 84 -3.19 21.36 -5.84
N LEU A 85 -2.42 21.21 -4.76
CA LEU A 85 -2.76 21.71 -3.43
C LEU A 85 -2.91 23.24 -3.42
N GLU A 86 -2.02 23.96 -4.12
CA GLU A 86 -2.06 25.42 -4.23
C GLU A 86 -3.22 25.91 -5.13
N LYS A 87 -3.50 25.22 -6.24
CA LYS A 87 -4.48 25.67 -7.24
C LYS A 87 -5.91 25.23 -6.96
N ALA A 88 -6.11 23.98 -6.53
CA ALA A 88 -7.43 23.37 -6.37
C ALA A 88 -7.83 23.16 -4.90
N GLY A 89 -6.89 23.39 -3.97
CA GLY A 89 -7.11 23.24 -2.53
C GLY A 89 -7.00 21.80 -2.02
N PRO A 90 -6.92 21.63 -0.69
CA PRO A 90 -6.64 20.33 -0.06
C PRO A 90 -7.73 19.31 -0.32
N ALA A 91 -9.01 19.66 -0.16
CA ALA A 91 -10.11 18.71 -0.28
C ALA A 91 -10.15 18.05 -1.68
N PHE A 92 -10.06 18.84 -2.75
CA PHE A 92 -10.08 18.31 -4.11
C PHE A 92 -8.84 17.44 -4.41
N THR A 93 -7.67 17.90 -3.97
CA THR A 93 -6.39 17.17 -4.15
C THR A 93 -6.45 15.78 -3.52
N PHE A 94 -6.89 15.67 -2.26
CA PHE A 94 -7.00 14.39 -1.57
C PHE A 94 -8.03 13.46 -2.21
N TRP A 95 -9.22 13.97 -2.58
CA TRP A 95 -10.24 13.16 -3.26
C TRP A 95 -9.77 12.66 -4.62
N LEU A 96 -9.06 13.48 -5.39
CA LEU A 96 -8.52 13.08 -6.69
C LEU A 96 -7.55 11.90 -6.55
N TYR A 97 -6.54 12.02 -5.67
CA TYR A 97 -5.58 10.93 -5.46
C TYR A 97 -6.23 9.68 -4.84
N ALA A 98 -7.22 9.87 -3.95
CA ALA A 98 -7.98 8.76 -3.39
C ALA A 98 -8.70 7.97 -4.50
N VAL A 99 -9.38 8.64 -5.42
CA VAL A 99 -10.06 7.98 -6.56
C VAL A 99 -9.06 7.32 -7.52
N LEU A 100 -7.89 7.92 -7.73
CA LEU A 100 -6.84 7.33 -8.58
C LEU A 100 -6.26 6.03 -7.99
N VAL A 101 -6.08 5.97 -6.67
CA VAL A 101 -5.53 4.79 -5.97
C VAL A 101 -6.61 3.75 -5.66
N PHE A 102 -7.86 4.16 -5.46
CA PHE A 102 -8.96 3.25 -5.13
C PHE A 102 -9.09 2.01 -6.02
N PRO A 103 -9.02 2.09 -7.37
CA PRO A 103 -9.11 0.91 -8.23
C PRO A 103 -7.91 -0.03 -8.11
N ALA A 104 -6.76 0.41 -7.59
CA ALA A 104 -5.60 -0.46 -7.41
C ALA A 104 -5.87 -1.60 -6.42
N ILE A 105 -6.75 -1.38 -5.43
CA ILE A 105 -7.11 -2.38 -4.41
C ILE A 105 -7.84 -3.58 -5.03
N PRO A 106 -9.01 -3.42 -5.70
CA PRO A 106 -9.69 -4.56 -6.31
C PRO A 106 -8.88 -5.19 -7.43
N LEU A 107 -8.12 -4.40 -8.22
CA LEU A 107 -7.22 -4.93 -9.25
C LEU A 107 -6.16 -5.86 -8.65
N THR A 108 -5.59 -5.49 -7.51
CA THR A 108 -4.60 -6.36 -6.82
C THR A 108 -5.27 -7.64 -6.33
N ILE A 109 -6.47 -7.57 -5.76
CA ILE A 109 -7.17 -8.77 -5.25
C ILE A 109 -7.57 -9.73 -6.38
N TRP A 110 -7.95 -9.21 -7.55
CA TRP A 110 -8.40 -10.01 -8.68
C TRP A 110 -7.27 -10.56 -9.56
N LEU A 111 -6.23 -9.76 -9.77
CA LEU A 111 -5.16 -10.09 -10.71
C LEU A 111 -4.02 -10.87 -10.05
N LEU A 112 -3.85 -10.74 -8.72
CA LEU A 112 -2.77 -11.38 -7.98
C LEU A 112 -3.29 -12.68 -7.33
N PRO A 113 -2.90 -13.86 -7.81
CA PRO A 113 -3.25 -15.12 -7.16
C PRO A 113 -2.55 -15.21 -5.81
N GLU A 114 -3.23 -15.79 -4.81
CA GLU A 114 -2.65 -16.01 -3.48
C GLU A 114 -1.41 -16.91 -3.57
N THR A 115 -0.23 -16.35 -3.26
CA THR A 115 1.06 -17.05 -3.31
C THR A 115 1.40 -17.76 -2.00
N LYS A 116 0.65 -17.51 -0.92
CA LYS A 116 0.94 -18.05 0.42
C LYS A 116 0.93 -19.58 0.44
N GLY A 117 2.08 -20.16 0.83
CA GLY A 117 2.23 -21.60 1.06
C GLY A 117 2.44 -22.45 -0.19
N ARG A 118 2.68 -21.84 -1.35
CA ARG A 118 3.07 -22.57 -2.57
C ARG A 118 4.57 -22.50 -2.79
N THR A 119 5.15 -23.55 -3.38
CA THR A 119 6.54 -23.49 -3.80
C THR A 119 6.68 -22.60 -5.04
N LEU A 120 7.87 -22.02 -5.24
CA LEU A 120 8.18 -21.22 -6.44
C LEU A 120 7.97 -22.03 -7.73
N GLU A 121 8.26 -23.34 -7.69
CA GLU A 121 8.07 -24.27 -8.81
C GLU A 121 6.59 -24.50 -9.13
N ASP A 122 5.71 -24.59 -8.12
CA ASP A 122 4.27 -24.72 -8.33
C ASP A 122 3.67 -23.47 -8.98
N ILE A 123 4.15 -22.29 -8.59
CA ILE A 123 3.74 -21.00 -9.18
C ILE A 123 4.20 -20.93 -10.64
N GLU A 124 5.47 -21.25 -10.92
CA GLU A 124 6.02 -21.27 -12.28
C GLU A 124 5.32 -22.30 -13.20
N ASN A 125 4.99 -23.48 -12.66
CA ASN A 125 4.20 -24.49 -13.37
C ASN A 125 2.76 -24.02 -13.65
N GLY A 126 2.17 -23.24 -12.75
CA GLY A 126 0.85 -22.62 -12.95
C GLY A 126 0.83 -21.63 -14.11
N TRP A 127 1.85 -20.75 -14.21
CA TRP A 127 1.99 -19.82 -15.32
C TRP A 127 2.22 -20.54 -16.66
N ARG A 128 3.03 -21.60 -16.69
CA ARG A 128 3.28 -22.37 -17.92
C ARG A 128 2.05 -23.12 -18.46
N LYS A 129 1.07 -23.45 -17.61
CA LYS A 129 -0.19 -24.08 -18.04
C LYS A 129 -1.20 -23.09 -18.63
N HIS A 130 -1.01 -21.79 -18.42
CA HIS A 130 -1.90 -20.72 -18.90
C HIS A 130 -1.27 -19.84 -20.00
N ALA A 131 -0.03 -20.13 -20.41
CA ALA A 131 0.65 -19.49 -21.54
C ALA A 131 0.55 -20.38 -22.79
#